data_AF-A0A9W4GBY2-F1
#
_entry.id   AF-A0A9W4GBY2-F1
#
_cell.length_a   1.000
_cell.length_b   1.000
_cell.length_c   1.000
_cell.angle_alpha   90.00
_cell.angle_beta   90.00
_cell.angle_gamma   90.00
#
_symmetry.space_group_name_H-M   'P 1'
#
loop_
_entity.id
_entity.type
_entity.pdbx_description
1 polymer ?
#
loop_
_entity_poly.entity_id
_entity_poly.type
_entity_poly.pdbx_seq_one_letter_code
_entity_poly.pdbx_strand_id
1 'polypeptide(L)'
;MQANVRRGANAHSIVLKLAEDNQTDILLAHEIWTLRDLSVRRPILHQNFLCFSPLSEWYSHPRALAYVRKSQGLHPHQNDIDISTNCVQIATEGGMDAKLMYGMFKTPWKTVKVPETV
;
A
#
# COMPACT_ATOMS: atom_id res chain seq x y z
N MET A 1 10.67 3.58 -1.26
CA MET A 1 10.94 2.22 -0.70
C MET A 1 9.76 1.31 -0.99
N GLN A 2 9.99 -0.01 -1.13
CA GLN A 2 8.92 -1.01 -1.20
C GLN A 2 9.18 -2.14 -0.19
N ALA A 3 8.13 -2.68 0.43
CA ALA A 3 8.26 -3.79 1.37
C ALA A 3 7.02 -4.67 1.40
N ASN A 4 7.22 -5.98 1.58
CA ASN A 4 6.14 -6.90 1.92
C ASN A 4 6.20 -7.20 3.42
N VAL A 5 5.13 -6.88 4.15
CA VAL A 5 5.06 -7.05 5.61
C VAL A 5 4.46 -8.38 6.04
N ARG A 6 4.10 -9.25 5.07
CA ARG A 6 3.60 -10.63 5.24
C ARG A 6 2.56 -10.76 6.35
N ARG A 7 1.65 -9.78 6.45
CA ARG A 7 0.53 -9.79 7.40
C ARG A 7 0.97 -9.67 8.87
N GLY A 8 2.19 -9.20 9.12
CA GLY A 8 2.74 -9.02 10.46
C GLY A 8 2.57 -7.59 10.97
N ALA A 9 1.90 -7.40 12.12
CA ALA A 9 1.71 -6.07 12.71
C ALA A 9 3.05 -5.41 13.09
N ASN A 10 3.94 -6.18 13.72
CA ASN A 10 5.28 -5.72 14.06
C ASN A 10 6.09 -5.37 12.81
N ALA A 11 6.00 -6.19 11.75
CA ALA A 11 6.70 -5.92 10.49
C ALA A 11 6.21 -4.60 9.87
N HIS A 12 4.91 -4.30 9.99
CA HIS A 12 4.34 -3.06 9.50
C HIS A 12 4.81 -1.83 10.28
N SER A 13 4.86 -1.91 11.62
CA SER A 13 5.43 -0.84 12.45
C SER A 13 6.93 -0.64 12.18
N ILE A 14 7.70 -1.73 12.04
CA ILE A 14 9.14 -1.67 11.76
C ILE A 14 9.41 -1.01 10.41
N VAL A 15 8.66 -1.35 9.36
CA VAL A 15 8.90 -0.76 8.04
C VAL A 15 8.57 0.72 8.01
N LEU A 16 7.54 1.16 8.74
CA LEU A 16 7.20 2.58 8.87
C LEU A 16 8.30 3.34 9.60
N LYS A 17 8.83 2.77 10.68
CA LYS A 17 9.95 3.37 11.42
C LYS A 17 11.22 3.43 10.57
N LEU A 18 11.54 2.35 9.86
CA LEU A 18 12.67 2.31 8.93
C LEU A 18 12.51 3.33 7.80
N ALA A 19 11.29 3.51 7.27
CA ALA A 19 11.01 4.52 6.26
C ALA A 19 11.23 5.93 6.81
N GLU A 20 10.78 6.18 8.05
CA GLU A 20 11.02 7.42 8.77
C GLU A 20 12.51 7.73 8.89
N ASP A 21 13.26 6.81 9.49
CA ASP A 21 14.69 6.93 9.80
C ASP A 21 15.53 7.13 8.52
N ASN A 22 15.15 6.46 7.43
CA ASN A 22 15.81 6.58 6.12
C ASN A 22 15.35 7.79 5.30
N GLN A 23 14.58 8.72 5.88
CA GLN A 23 14.05 9.88 5.16
C GLN A 23 13.30 9.52 3.86
N THR A 24 12.67 8.34 3.80
CA THR A 24 11.91 7.90 2.63
C THR A 24 10.68 8.76 2.43
N ASP A 25 10.49 9.33 1.23
CA ASP A 25 9.30 10.09 0.87
C ASP A 25 8.09 9.20 0.64
N ILE A 26 8.26 8.07 -0.06
CA ILE A 26 7.17 7.19 -0.45
C ILE A 26 7.52 5.74 -0.13
N LEU A 27 6.68 5.10 0.68
CA LEU A 27 6.74 3.69 1.03
C LEU A 27 5.53 2.97 0.42
N LEU A 28 5.78 1.92 -0.36
CA LEU A 28 4.73 0.99 -0.81
C LEU A 28 4.82 -0.28 0.05
N ALA A 29 3.76 -0.54 0.82
CA ALA A 29 3.67 -1.68 1.73
C ALA A 29 2.67 -2.71 1.20
N HIS A 30 3.10 -3.97 1.10
CA HIS A 30 2.29 -5.08 0.59
C HIS A 30 1.91 -6.09 1.68
N GLU A 31 0.77 -6.77 1.50
CA GLU A 31 0.21 -7.75 2.44
C GLU A 31 0.04 -7.21 3.87
N ILE A 32 -0.58 -6.05 3.97
CA ILE A 32 -0.66 -5.21 5.17
C ILE A 32 -1.74 -5.60 6.20
N TRP A 33 -2.63 -6.54 5.88
CA TRP A 33 -3.65 -7.00 6.84
C TRP A 33 -3.05 -7.93 7.89
N THR A 34 -3.22 -7.58 9.15
CA THR A 34 -2.70 -8.34 10.30
C THR A 34 -3.76 -9.23 10.94
N LEU A 35 -5.01 -8.81 10.81
CA LEU A 35 -6.18 -9.49 11.33
C LEU A 35 -6.98 -10.08 10.17
N ARG A 36 -7.57 -11.26 10.38
CA ARG A 36 -8.56 -11.82 9.46
C ARG A 36 -9.91 -11.12 9.57
N ASP A 37 -10.09 -10.38 10.66
CA ASP A 37 -11.33 -9.71 11.00
C ASP A 37 -11.45 -8.38 10.25
N LEU A 38 -12.35 -8.37 9.27
CA LEU A 38 -12.71 -7.21 8.45
C LEU A 38 -13.47 -6.12 9.23
N SER A 39 -13.79 -6.32 10.52
CA SER A 39 -14.37 -5.27 11.36
C SER A 39 -13.32 -4.26 11.86
N VAL A 40 -12.05 -4.65 11.90
CA VAL A 40 -10.92 -3.78 12.29
C VAL A 40 -10.33 -3.10 11.03
N ARG A 41 -11.17 -2.28 10.38
CA ARG A 41 -10.88 -1.61 9.09
C ARG A 41 -9.97 -0.40 9.22
N ARG A 42 -8.77 -0.55 9.76
CA ARG A 42 -7.87 0.61 9.92
C ARG A 42 -6.44 0.29 9.49
N PRO A 43 -5.83 1.11 8.63
CA PRO A 43 -4.39 1.04 8.41
C PRO A 43 -3.66 1.38 9.71
N ILE A 44 -2.43 0.88 9.87
CA ILE A 44 -1.56 1.40 10.91
C ILE A 44 -1.20 2.82 10.51
N LEU A 45 -1.57 3.77 11.36
CA LEU A 45 -1.29 5.18 11.17
C LEU A 45 0.12 5.51 11.69
N HIS A 46 0.76 6.47 11.04
CA HIS A 46 2.05 7.00 11.47
C HIS A 46 1.99 8.53 11.48
N GLN A 47 2.57 9.17 12.48
CA GLN A 47 2.47 10.62 12.65
C GLN A 47 3.01 11.38 11.43
N ASN A 48 4.10 10.88 10.83
CA ASN A 48 4.82 11.53 9.74
C ASN A 48 4.45 11.04 8.33
N PHE A 49 3.46 10.16 8.19
CA PHE A 49 3.02 9.68 6.87
C PHE A 49 1.51 9.85 6.68
N LEU A 50 1.11 10.18 5.45
CA LEU A 50 -0.24 10.03 4.93
C LEU A 50 -0.39 8.63 4.35
N CYS A 51 -1.51 7.97 4.64
CA CYS A 51 -1.79 6.62 4.16
C CYS A 51 -2.84 6.68 3.04
N PHE A 52 -2.55 6.03 1.92
CA PHE A 52 -3.42 5.91 0.76
C PHE A 52 -3.78 4.45 0.56
N SER A 53 -5.09 4.23 0.37
CA SER A 53 -5.68 2.92 0.18
C SER A 53 -6.18 2.80 -1.25
N PRO A 54 -6.06 1.62 -1.88
CA PRO A 54 -6.64 1.39 -3.18
C PRO A 54 -8.17 1.28 -3.13
N LEU A 55 -8.73 1.13 -1.92
CA LEU A 55 -10.17 1.04 -1.66
C LEU A 55 -10.62 2.20 -0.77
N SER A 56 -11.75 2.82 -1.10
CA SER A 56 -12.41 3.85 -0.29
C SER A 56 -12.99 3.25 0.99
N GLU A 57 -13.57 2.06 0.84
CA GLU A 57 -14.12 1.24 1.90
C GLU A 57 -13.51 -0.15 1.88
N TRP A 58 -13.10 -0.65 3.05
CA TRP A 58 -12.44 -1.95 3.18
C TRP A 58 -13.46 -3.09 3.21
N TYR A 59 -14.32 -3.18 2.19
CA TYR A 59 -15.20 -4.34 1.95
C TYR A 59 -14.40 -5.61 1.67
N SER A 60 -13.15 -5.44 1.21
CA SER A 60 -12.16 -6.48 1.04
C SER A 60 -10.80 -5.97 1.53
N HIS A 61 -9.84 -6.89 1.73
CA HIS A 61 -8.51 -6.52 2.23
C HIS A 61 -7.64 -5.88 1.14
N PRO A 62 -7.22 -4.61 1.27
CA PRO A 62 -6.28 -3.97 0.34
C PRO A 62 -4.89 -4.63 0.42
N ARG A 63 -4.37 -5.08 -0.72
CA ARG A 63 -3.09 -5.81 -0.84
C ARG A 63 -1.85 -4.95 -0.94
N ALA A 64 -2.06 -3.69 -1.26
CA ALA A 64 -1.05 -2.66 -1.21
C ALA A 64 -1.63 -1.45 -0.48
N LEU A 65 -0.80 -0.79 0.33
CA LEU A 65 -1.02 0.57 0.78
C LEU A 65 0.19 1.40 0.38
N ALA A 66 -0.05 2.70 0.23
CA ALA A 66 1.03 3.64 0.07
C ALA A 66 1.08 4.63 1.23
N TYR A 67 2.29 4.87 1.71
CA TYR A 67 2.59 5.83 2.76
C TYR A 67 3.45 6.93 2.18
N VAL A 68 2.95 8.16 2.17
CA VAL A 68 3.67 9.34 1.69
C VAL A 68 4.05 10.22 2.87
N ARG A 69 5.32 10.58 3.00
CA ARG A 69 5.83 11.41 4.07
C ARG A 69 5.15 12.78 4.02
N LYS A 70 4.77 13.28 5.19
CA LYS A 70 4.33 14.67 5.38
C LYS A 70 5.55 15.58 5.34
N SER A 71 6.13 15.82 4.17
CA SER A 71 7.22 16.78 3.97
C SER A 71 6.70 18.05 3.29
N GLN A 72 7.39 19.16 3.52
CA GLN A 72 7.12 20.43 2.83
C GLN A 72 7.38 20.23 1.32
N GLY A 73 6.35 20.39 0.50
CA GLY A 73 6.48 20.38 -0.97
C GLY A 73 6.01 19.10 -1.69
N LEU A 74 5.51 18.08 -0.98
CA LEU A 74 4.78 16.97 -1.60
C LEU A 74 3.29 17.09 -1.30
N HIS A 75 2.49 17.21 -2.36
CA HIS A 75 1.03 17.22 -2.28
C HIS A 75 0.47 15.94 -2.91
N PRO A 76 0.41 14.83 -2.15
CA PRO A 76 -0.10 13.57 -2.66
C PRO A 76 -1.64 13.57 -2.75
N HIS A 77 -2.17 13.05 -3.85
CA HIS A 77 -3.60 12.79 -4.04
C HIS A 77 -3.83 11.51 -4.86
N GLN A 78 -5.05 10.96 -4.80
CA GLN A 78 -5.47 9.85 -5.65
C GLN A 78 -6.53 10.34 -6.62
N ASN A 79 -6.35 10.04 -7.92
CA ASN A 79 -7.36 10.35 -8.94
C ASN A 79 -8.43 9.27 -9.01
N ASP A 80 -8.03 8.02 -8.79
CA ASP A 80 -8.90 6.87 -8.89
C ASP A 80 -8.77 5.99 -7.64
N ILE A 81 -9.90 5.44 -7.21
CA ILE A 81 -10.02 4.51 -6.08
C ILE A 81 -11.04 3.42 -6.44
N ASP A 82 -11.04 2.31 -5.71
CA ASP A 82 -11.94 1.16 -5.91
C ASP A 82 -11.80 0.41 -7.25
N ILE A 83 -10.69 0.63 -7.98
CA ILE A 83 -10.37 -0.12 -9.20
C ILE A 83 -9.92 -1.55 -8.89
N SER A 84 -9.06 -1.73 -7.88
CA SER A 84 -8.47 -3.02 -7.57
C SER A 84 -7.90 -3.08 -6.15
N THR A 85 -8.12 -4.18 -5.43
CA THR A 85 -7.46 -4.44 -4.14
C THR A 85 -5.93 -4.48 -4.25
N ASN A 86 -5.39 -4.68 -5.45
CA ASN A 86 -3.97 -4.94 -5.69
C ASN A 86 -3.19 -3.70 -6.13
N CYS A 87 -3.84 -2.61 -6.51
CA CYS A 87 -3.18 -1.46 -7.12
C CYS A 87 -3.58 -0.19 -6.40
N VAL A 88 -2.60 0.47 -5.78
CA VAL A 88 -2.76 1.84 -5.28
C VAL A 88 -2.04 2.79 -6.23
N GLN A 89 -2.74 3.81 -6.69
CA GLN A 89 -2.20 4.88 -7.51
C GLN A 89 -2.20 6.16 -6.70
N ILE A 90 -1.08 6.87 -6.72
CA ILE A 90 -0.92 8.17 -6.07
C ILE A 90 -0.25 9.09 -7.08
N ALA A 91 -0.79 10.29 -7.23
CA ALA A 91 -0.10 11.39 -7.86
C ALA A 91 0.52 12.25 -6.76
N THR A 92 1.74 12.73 -6.99
CA THR A 92 2.39 13.72 -6.12
C THR A 92 2.74 14.94 -6.93
N GLU A 93 2.29 16.10 -6.47
CA GLU A 93 2.69 17.38 -7.03
C GLU A 93 3.79 17.97 -6.16
N GLY A 94 4.91 18.36 -6.77
CA GLY A 94 6.00 19.05 -6.11
C GLY A 94 6.70 20.01 -7.08
N GLY A 95 6.53 21.32 -6.86
CA GLY A 95 7.03 22.34 -7.78
C GLY A 95 6.19 22.41 -9.08
N MET A 96 6.84 22.45 -10.25
CA MET A 96 6.17 22.44 -11.57
C MET A 96 5.87 21.04 -12.12
N ASP A 97 6.33 19.98 -11.45
CA ASP A 97 6.23 18.61 -11.95
C ASP A 97 5.24 17.77 -11.13
N ALA A 98 4.33 17.12 -11.83
CA ALA A 98 3.48 16.06 -11.27
C ALA A 98 4.07 14.69 -11.59
N LYS A 99 4.20 13.83 -10.58
CA LYS A 99 4.63 12.43 -10.75
C LYS A 99 3.52 11.47 -10.36
N LEU A 100 3.23 10.53 -11.24
CA LEU A 100 2.32 9.41 -10.98
C LEU A 100 3.12 8.19 -10.53
N MET A 101 2.70 7.60 -9.42
CA MET A 101 3.31 6.39 -8.85
C MET A 101 2.26 5.32 -8.63
N TYR A 102 2.62 4.09 -9.02
CA TYR A 102 1.79 2.91 -8.88
C TYR A 102 2.44 1.91 -7.94
N GLY A 103 1.71 1.52 -6.90
CA GLY A 103 2.03 0.37 -6.06
C GLY A 103 1.16 -0.82 -6.46
N MET A 104 1.77 -1.80 -7.12
CA MET A 104 1.07 -3.02 -7.56
C MET A 104 1.53 -4.25 -6.77
N PHE A 105 0.57 -4.97 -6.21
CA PHE A 105 0.76 -6.31 -5.69
C PHE A 105 0.43 -7.35 -6.77
N LYS A 106 1.43 -8.10 -7.23
CA LYS A 106 1.22 -9.23 -8.14
C LYS A 106 1.07 -10.51 -7.33
N THR A 107 -0.09 -11.16 -7.43
CA THR A 107 -0.23 -12.54 -6.94
C THR A 107 0.60 -13.49 -7.80
N PRO A 108 1.35 -14.44 -7.22
CA PRO A 108 2.02 -15.47 -8.01
C PRO A 108 0.98 -16.27 -8.82
N TRP A 109 1.33 -16.63 -10.04
CA TRP A 109 0.53 -17.47 -10.92
C TRP A 109 0.20 -18.78 -10.19
N LYS A 110 -1.08 -19.12 -10.04
CA LYS A 110 -1.46 -20.46 -9.61
C LYS A 110 -1.28 -21.38 -10.80
N THR A 111 -0.37 -22.35 -10.72
CA THR A 111 -0.32 -23.46 -11.68
C THR A 111 -1.62 -24.25 -11.54
N VAL A 112 -2.55 -24.07 -12.47
CA VAL A 112 -3.73 -24.93 -12.57
C VAL A 112 -3.22 -26.28 -13.04
N LYS A 113 -3.25 -27.29 -12.17
CA LYS A 113 -3.08 -28.67 -12.62
C LYS A 113 -4.28 -29.00 -13.51
N VAL A 114 -4.05 -29.10 -14.81
CA VAL A 114 -5.05 -29.64 -15.73
C VAL A 114 -5.25 -31.11 -15.33
N PRO A 115 -6.47 -31.56 -15.01
CA PRO A 115 -6.70 -32.98 -14.77
C PRO A 115 -6.43 -33.73 -16.08
N GLU A 116 -5.53 -34.70 -16.03
CA GLU A 116 -5.30 -35.62 -17.14
C GLU A 116 -6.58 -36.42 -17.35
N THR A 117 -7.28 -36.17 -18.45
CA THR A 117 -8.38 -37.01 -18.91
C THR A 117 -7.79 -38.36 -19.30
N VAL A 118 -8.16 -39.40 -18.55
CA VAL A 118 -7.85 -40.81 -18.82
C VAL A 118 -8.64 -41.30 -20.03
#